data_AF-A0A349NHP8-F1
#
_entry.id   AF-A0A349NHP8-F1
#
_cell.length_a   1.000
_cell.length_b   1.000
_cell.length_c   1.000
_cell.angle_alpha   90.00
_cell.angle_beta   90.00
_cell.angle_gamma   90.00
#
_symmetry.space_group_name_H-M   'P 1'
#
loop_
_entity.id
_entity.type
_entity.pdbx_description
1 polymer ?
#
loop_
_entity_poly.entity_id
_entity_poly.type
_entity_poly.pdbx_seq_one_letter_code
_entity_poly.pdbx_strand_id
1 'polypeptide(L)'
;EKEGCMAIDSYKVTSCNYTLHLKARKDGGREGFIIVFNYVDPDNYCWLNLGGWGNTQHAIEQVVNGTKSQIALTSGSVEQGKWYNVDLTIHGDSIYASLGGQQIFATRLKPNTTPFVFSSATYDEKTGEVILKVANTGKEATTADADVKNMNMTSARVIRLASAKGTNENDLTDPTHIVPTEEELSPEKNKLVFTVPAYSLNIVRMK
;
A
#
# COMPACT_ATOMS: atom_id res chain seq x y z
N GLU A 1 -39.05 2.12 6.26
CA GLU A 1 -37.64 2.03 6.70
C GLU A 1 -36.77 2.59 5.60
N LYS A 2 -35.73 3.39 5.90
CA LYS A 2 -34.73 3.73 4.89
C LYS A 2 -33.89 2.47 4.68
N GLU A 3 -33.92 1.90 3.47
CA GLU A 3 -32.91 0.90 3.07
C GLU A 3 -31.53 1.46 3.45
N GLY A 4 -30.74 0.67 4.16
CA GLY A 4 -29.38 1.07 4.51
C GLY A 4 -28.60 1.41 3.24
N CYS A 5 -27.68 2.37 3.31
CA CYS A 5 -26.81 2.76 2.18
C CYS A 5 -25.79 1.66 1.79
N MET A 6 -26.06 0.41 2.16
CA MET A 6 -25.17 -0.73 2.07
C MET A 6 -26.01 -1.99 1.84
N ALA A 7 -25.66 -2.74 0.80
CA ALA A 7 -26.13 -4.09 0.59
C ALA A 7 -24.93 -5.03 0.76
N ILE A 8 -25.07 -6.04 1.60
CA ILE A 8 -24.08 -7.10 1.78
C ILE A 8 -24.74 -8.41 1.35
N ASP A 9 -24.17 -9.07 0.35
CA ASP A 9 -24.52 -10.45 0.06
C ASP A 9 -23.73 -11.38 0.98
N SER A 10 -24.43 -12.34 1.58
CA SER A 10 -23.81 -13.39 2.41
C SER A 10 -23.12 -14.47 1.58
N TYR A 11 -23.31 -14.47 0.26
CA TYR A 11 -22.74 -15.46 -0.63
C TYR A 11 -21.21 -15.33 -0.73
N LYS A 12 -20.51 -16.39 -0.35
CA LYS A 12 -19.06 -16.49 -0.49
C LYS A 12 -18.69 -16.98 -1.89
N VAL A 13 -18.14 -16.09 -2.71
CA VAL A 13 -17.58 -16.46 -4.02
C VAL A 13 -16.21 -17.12 -3.82
N THR A 14 -16.08 -18.38 -4.22
CA THR A 14 -14.81 -19.14 -4.16
C THR A 14 -14.13 -19.31 -5.52
N SER A 15 -14.80 -18.93 -6.61
CA SER A 15 -14.28 -18.98 -7.97
C SER A 15 -13.40 -17.77 -8.25
N CYS A 16 -12.33 -17.94 -9.03
CA CYS A 16 -11.55 -16.84 -9.60
C CYS A 16 -12.18 -16.27 -10.89
N ASN A 17 -13.32 -16.79 -11.31
CA ASN A 17 -14.11 -16.31 -12.45
C ASN A 17 -15.56 -16.11 -12.03
N TYR A 18 -16.03 -14.86 -12.04
CA TYR A 18 -17.41 -14.52 -11.68
C TYR A 18 -17.83 -13.17 -12.26
N THR A 19 -19.14 -12.97 -12.40
CA THR A 19 -19.72 -11.69 -12.77
C THR A 19 -20.74 -11.27 -11.73
N LEU A 20 -20.64 -10.02 -11.27
CA LEU A 20 -21.64 -9.35 -10.43
C LEU A 20 -22.48 -8.44 -11.31
N HIS A 21 -23.80 -8.60 -11.23
CA HIS A 21 -24.79 -7.71 -11.85
C HIS A 21 -25.50 -6.95 -10.73
N LEU A 22 -25.23 -5.65 -10.64
CA LEU A 22 -25.66 -4.82 -9.53
C LEU A 22 -26.47 -3.63 -10.04
N LYS A 23 -27.31 -3.08 -9.16
CA LYS A 23 -27.90 -1.76 -9.33
C LYS A 23 -27.47 -0.86 -8.20
N ALA A 24 -27.07 0.36 -8.53
CA ALA A 24 -26.63 1.34 -7.55
C ALA A 24 -27.18 2.73 -7.87
N ARG A 25 -27.49 3.49 -6.83
CA ARG A 25 -28.01 4.85 -6.92
C ARG A 25 -27.35 5.71 -5.85
N LYS A 26 -26.90 6.89 -6.25
CA LYS A 26 -26.43 7.93 -5.35
C LYS A 26 -27.63 8.71 -4.82
N ASP A 27 -27.89 8.70 -3.52
CA ASP A 27 -29.01 9.43 -2.91
C ASP A 27 -28.63 10.84 -2.42
N GLY A 28 -27.34 11.13 -2.23
CA GLY A 28 -26.83 12.43 -1.79
C GLY A 28 -25.30 12.44 -1.59
N GLY A 29 -24.76 13.50 -1.00
CA GLY A 29 -23.34 13.64 -0.65
C GLY A 29 -22.42 14.08 -1.80
N ARG A 30 -21.09 14.10 -1.56
CA ARG A 30 -20.09 14.50 -2.56
C ARG A 30 -19.52 13.35 -3.40
N GLU A 31 -19.60 12.12 -2.90
CA GLU A 31 -19.05 10.92 -3.53
C GLU A 31 -20.17 10.05 -4.11
N GLY A 32 -19.88 9.16 -5.06
CA GLY A 32 -20.83 8.17 -5.57
C GLY A 32 -20.92 6.92 -4.69
N PHE A 33 -20.67 5.74 -5.26
CA PHE A 33 -20.80 4.47 -4.55
C PHE A 33 -19.61 3.53 -4.79
N ILE A 34 -19.38 2.64 -3.83
CA ILE A 34 -18.25 1.71 -3.82
C ILE A 34 -18.79 0.28 -3.89
N ILE A 35 -18.19 -0.53 -4.75
CA ILE A 35 -18.41 -1.98 -4.78
C ILE A 35 -17.10 -2.64 -4.32
N VAL A 36 -17.17 -3.37 -3.22
CA VAL A 36 -16.04 -4.16 -2.71
C VAL A 36 -16.08 -5.54 -3.34
N PHE A 37 -14.94 -6.01 -3.85
CA PHE A 37 -14.80 -7.32 -4.48
C PHE A 37 -13.45 -7.96 -4.14
N ASN A 38 -13.32 -9.27 -4.37
CA ASN A 38 -12.14 -10.06 -3.95
C ASN A 38 -11.75 -9.81 -2.48
N TYR A 39 -12.75 -9.66 -1.60
CA TYR A 39 -12.50 -9.46 -0.18
C TYR A 39 -12.02 -10.77 0.46
N VAL A 40 -10.83 -10.72 1.07
CA VAL A 40 -10.26 -11.82 1.86
C VAL A 40 -10.31 -11.46 3.35
N ASP A 41 -9.81 -10.27 3.68
CA ASP A 41 -9.71 -9.73 5.04
C ASP A 41 -9.58 -8.19 4.99
N PRO A 42 -9.52 -7.48 6.14
CA PRO A 42 -9.39 -6.02 6.18
C PRO A 42 -8.12 -5.46 5.52
N ASP A 43 -7.11 -6.29 5.27
CA ASP A 43 -5.84 -5.90 4.66
C ASP A 43 -5.74 -6.29 3.18
N ASN A 44 -6.74 -7.04 2.65
CA ASN A 44 -6.68 -7.63 1.31
C ASN A 44 -8.07 -7.63 0.64
N TYR A 45 -8.33 -6.62 -0.20
CA TYR A 45 -9.57 -6.46 -0.95
C TYR A 45 -9.41 -5.50 -2.14
N CYS A 46 -10.42 -5.40 -3.01
CA CYS A 46 -10.48 -4.43 -4.10
C CYS A 46 -11.73 -3.55 -4.03
N TRP A 47 -11.62 -2.32 -4.54
CA TRP A 47 -12.74 -1.37 -4.71
C TRP A 47 -12.95 -1.05 -6.18
N LEU A 48 -14.20 -1.11 -6.62
CA LEU A 48 -14.68 -0.33 -7.75
C LEU A 48 -15.32 0.93 -7.17
N ASN A 49 -14.59 2.05 -7.28
CA ASN A 49 -15.01 3.35 -6.79
C ASN A 49 -15.64 4.13 -7.94
N LEU A 50 -16.94 4.43 -7.84
CA LEU A 50 -17.70 5.10 -8.89
C LEU A 50 -18.15 6.48 -8.42
N GLY A 51 -17.63 7.55 -9.02
CA GLY A 51 -17.95 8.91 -8.60
C GLY A 51 -17.11 9.33 -7.39
N GLY A 52 -15.84 8.93 -7.37
CA GLY A 52 -14.84 9.31 -6.39
C GLY A 52 -14.32 10.74 -6.58
N TRP A 53 -13.55 11.23 -5.61
CA TRP A 53 -12.86 12.53 -5.63
C TRP A 53 -13.81 13.69 -5.96
N GLY A 54 -14.89 13.82 -5.19
CA GLY A 54 -15.93 14.81 -5.43
C GLY A 54 -16.76 14.52 -6.68
N ASN A 55 -17.01 13.24 -6.98
CA ASN A 55 -17.80 12.80 -8.14
C ASN A 55 -17.22 13.21 -9.49
N THR A 56 -15.90 13.15 -9.63
CA THR A 56 -15.18 13.52 -10.86
C THR A 56 -14.49 12.35 -11.54
N GLN A 57 -14.33 11.24 -10.83
CA GLN A 57 -13.53 10.10 -11.27
C GLN A 57 -14.19 8.76 -10.93
N HIS A 58 -13.83 7.74 -11.69
CA HIS A 58 -13.99 6.34 -11.35
C HIS A 58 -12.61 5.72 -11.15
N ALA A 59 -12.51 4.72 -10.28
CA ALA A 59 -11.25 3.99 -10.07
C ALA A 59 -11.48 2.51 -9.78
N ILE A 60 -10.49 1.70 -10.16
CA ILE A 60 -10.26 0.40 -9.52
C ILE A 60 -9.09 0.59 -8.55
N GLU A 61 -9.31 0.25 -7.29
CA GLU A 61 -8.31 0.32 -6.23
C GLU A 61 -8.10 -1.08 -5.63
N GLN A 62 -6.87 -1.38 -5.26
CA GLN A 62 -6.46 -2.67 -4.73
C GLN A 62 -5.71 -2.45 -3.42
N VAL A 63 -6.15 -3.13 -2.36
CA VAL A 63 -5.48 -3.17 -1.06
C VAL A 63 -4.80 -4.53 -0.91
N VAL A 64 -3.50 -4.51 -0.64
CA VAL A 64 -2.70 -5.71 -0.40
C VAL A 64 -1.84 -5.48 0.84
N ASN A 65 -1.97 -6.36 1.84
CA ASN A 65 -1.31 -6.22 3.14
C ASN A 65 -1.49 -4.81 3.75
N GLY A 66 -2.72 -4.28 3.70
CA GLY A 66 -3.08 -2.96 4.25
C GLY A 66 -2.63 -1.77 3.40
N THR A 67 -1.85 -1.99 2.33
CA THR A 67 -1.41 -0.93 1.43
C THR A 67 -2.38 -0.77 0.27
N LYS A 68 -2.96 0.42 0.13
CA LYS A 68 -3.87 0.76 -0.96
C LYS A 68 -3.12 1.32 -2.17
N SER A 69 -3.50 0.85 -3.35
CA SER A 69 -2.99 1.32 -4.64
C SER A 69 -4.13 1.53 -5.63
N GLN A 70 -3.97 2.50 -6.52
CA GLN A 70 -4.91 2.73 -7.62
C GLN A 70 -4.38 2.01 -8.87
N ILE A 71 -5.13 1.03 -9.36
CA ILE A 71 -4.70 0.20 -10.49
C ILE A 71 -5.27 0.66 -11.84
N ALA A 72 -6.41 1.35 -11.82
CA ALA A 72 -6.99 2.03 -12.97
C ALA A 72 -7.78 3.27 -12.54
N LEU A 73 -7.81 4.28 -13.40
CA LEU A 73 -8.50 5.55 -13.17
C LEU A 73 -9.07 6.06 -14.50
N THR A 74 -10.27 6.64 -14.46
CA THR A 74 -10.84 7.38 -15.59
C THR A 74 -11.72 8.52 -15.08
N SER A 75 -11.89 9.57 -15.86
CA SER A 75 -12.85 10.64 -15.56
C SER A 75 -14.28 10.12 -15.67
N GLY A 76 -15.15 10.56 -14.78
CA GLY A 76 -16.56 10.18 -14.82
C GLY A 76 -17.32 10.58 -13.55
N SER A 77 -18.65 10.57 -13.64
CA SER A 77 -19.51 10.98 -12.55
C SER A 77 -20.80 10.16 -12.54
N VAL A 78 -21.47 10.12 -11.40
CA VAL A 78 -22.81 9.55 -11.27
C VAL A 78 -23.81 10.64 -10.89
N GLU A 79 -25.02 10.56 -11.45
CA GLU A 79 -26.10 11.50 -11.15
C GLU A 79 -26.83 11.09 -9.86
N GLN A 80 -27.19 12.09 -9.05
CA GLN A 80 -28.00 11.86 -7.86
C GLN A 80 -29.43 11.45 -8.25
N GLY A 81 -29.98 10.43 -7.58
CA GLY A 81 -31.33 9.93 -7.82
C GLY A 81 -31.46 9.00 -9.03
N LYS A 82 -30.39 8.78 -9.82
CA LYS A 82 -30.38 7.88 -10.97
C LYS A 82 -29.87 6.49 -10.62
N TRP A 83 -30.66 5.47 -10.94
CA TRP A 83 -30.22 4.08 -10.87
C TRP A 83 -29.31 3.77 -12.06
N TYR A 84 -28.17 3.15 -11.78
CA TYR A 84 -27.25 2.61 -12.77
C TYR A 84 -27.20 1.10 -12.65
N ASN A 85 -27.16 0.41 -13.79
CA ASN A 85 -26.68 -0.97 -13.85
C ASN A 85 -25.16 -0.94 -13.76
N VAL A 86 -24.59 -1.77 -12.91
CA VAL A 86 -23.14 -1.95 -12.78
C VAL A 86 -22.83 -3.42 -13.00
N ASP A 87 -21.99 -3.69 -13.99
CA ASP A 87 -21.49 -5.04 -14.27
C ASP A 87 -20.02 -5.09 -13.91
N LEU A 88 -19.63 -6.07 -13.08
CA LEU A 88 -18.24 -6.31 -12.71
C LEU A 88 -17.90 -7.77 -12.97
N THR A 89 -17.04 -8.02 -13.94
CA THR A 89 -16.56 -9.35 -14.28
C THR A 89 -15.11 -9.52 -13.87
N ILE A 90 -14.85 -10.57 -13.11
CA ILE A 90 -13.53 -11.05 -12.72
C ILE A 90 -13.24 -12.32 -13.50
N HIS A 91 -12.08 -12.37 -14.15
CA HIS A 91 -11.58 -13.56 -14.83
C HIS A 91 -10.08 -13.74 -14.53
N GLY A 92 -9.78 -14.52 -13.50
CA GLY A 92 -8.44 -14.62 -12.93
C GLY A 92 -7.98 -13.27 -12.38
N ASP A 93 -6.93 -12.71 -12.97
CA ASP A 93 -6.41 -11.38 -12.65
C ASP A 93 -7.15 -10.24 -13.36
N SER A 94 -7.96 -10.56 -14.38
CA SER A 94 -8.58 -9.57 -15.26
C SER A 94 -9.88 -9.03 -14.69
N ILE A 95 -10.07 -7.72 -14.82
CA ILE A 95 -11.18 -6.96 -14.27
C ILE A 95 -11.83 -6.16 -15.39
N TYR A 96 -13.11 -6.41 -15.62
CA TYR A 96 -13.94 -5.64 -16.55
C TYR A 96 -15.08 -5.01 -15.76
N ALA A 97 -15.25 -3.69 -15.89
CA ALA A 97 -16.31 -2.97 -15.22
C ALA A 97 -17.08 -2.10 -16.21
N SER A 98 -18.41 -2.15 -16.11
CA SER A 98 -19.32 -1.32 -16.90
C SER A 98 -20.27 -0.56 -15.99
N LEU A 99 -20.61 0.67 -16.41
CA LEU A 99 -21.58 1.53 -15.75
C LEU A 99 -22.61 1.98 -16.79
N GLY A 100 -23.90 1.68 -16.55
CA GLY A 100 -24.97 2.02 -17.48
C GLY A 100 -24.84 1.36 -18.85
N GLY A 101 -24.22 0.18 -18.92
CA GLY A 101 -23.98 -0.56 -20.16
C GLY A 101 -22.72 -0.14 -20.94
N GLN A 102 -22.00 0.90 -20.49
CA GLN A 102 -20.72 1.30 -21.07
C GLN A 102 -19.55 0.73 -20.25
N GLN A 103 -18.64 0.01 -20.89
CA GLN A 103 -17.40 -0.43 -20.25
C GLN A 103 -16.52 0.78 -19.91
N ILE A 104 -16.20 0.95 -18.63
CA ILE A 104 -15.36 2.01 -18.10
C ILE A 104 -13.97 1.50 -17.70
N PHE A 105 -13.82 0.20 -17.45
CA PHE A 105 -12.54 -0.43 -17.17
C PHE A 105 -12.38 -1.79 -17.86
N ALA A 106 -11.18 -2.02 -18.38
CA ALA A 106 -10.64 -3.32 -18.74
C ALA A 106 -9.18 -3.32 -18.27
N THR A 107 -8.92 -3.90 -17.10
CA THR A 107 -7.61 -3.86 -16.43
C THR A 107 -7.30 -5.20 -15.78
N ARG A 108 -6.18 -5.28 -15.06
CA ARG A 108 -5.79 -6.46 -14.28
C ARG A 108 -5.34 -6.05 -12.89
N LEU A 109 -5.56 -6.93 -11.91
CA LEU A 109 -4.94 -6.84 -10.60
C LEU A 109 -3.43 -6.70 -10.78
N LYS A 110 -2.82 -5.81 -10.01
CA LYS A 110 -1.36 -5.69 -10.01
C LYS A 110 -0.81 -6.62 -8.93
N PRO A 111 0.21 -7.43 -9.24
CA PRO A 111 0.99 -8.05 -8.18
C PRO A 111 1.57 -6.92 -7.31
N ASN A 112 1.63 -7.14 -6.00
CA ASN A 112 2.25 -6.18 -5.09
C ASN A 112 3.76 -6.21 -5.31
N THR A 113 4.22 -5.44 -6.30
CA THR A 113 5.64 -5.31 -6.67
C THR A 113 6.25 -4.04 -6.11
N THR A 114 5.50 -3.26 -5.33
CA THR A 114 6.03 -2.09 -4.63
C THR A 114 7.20 -2.58 -3.77
N PRO A 115 8.42 -2.05 -3.97
CA PRO A 115 9.55 -2.42 -3.13
C PRO A 115 9.17 -2.16 -1.68
N PHE A 116 9.27 -3.17 -0.83
CA PHE A 116 9.10 -2.97 0.60
C PHE A 116 10.26 -2.16 1.20
N VAL A 117 11.33 -1.98 0.43
CA VAL A 117 12.56 -1.31 0.85
C VAL A 117 12.75 -0.03 0.05
N PHE A 118 12.87 1.08 0.76
CA PHE A 118 13.15 2.40 0.21
C PHE A 118 14.43 2.94 0.80
N SER A 119 15.23 3.66 0.00
CA SER A 119 16.48 4.24 0.48
C SER A 119 16.70 5.67 -0.01
N SER A 120 17.37 6.47 0.82
CA SER A 120 17.93 7.77 0.44
C SER A 120 19.30 7.96 1.10
N ALA A 121 20.18 8.74 0.48
CA ALA A 121 21.50 9.03 1.02
C ALA A 121 21.76 10.54 1.05
N THR A 122 22.52 10.99 2.04
CA THR A 122 22.97 12.38 2.17
C THR A 122 24.40 12.41 2.68
N TYR A 123 25.20 13.36 2.22
CA TYR A 123 26.54 13.59 2.76
C TYR A 123 26.51 14.77 3.73
N ASP A 124 27.03 14.56 4.94
CA ASP A 124 27.18 15.59 5.96
C ASP A 124 28.62 16.13 5.94
N GLU A 125 28.81 17.28 5.31
CA GLU A 125 30.13 17.92 5.15
C GLU A 125 30.82 18.25 6.48
N LYS A 126 30.05 18.50 7.55
CA LYS A 126 30.62 18.89 8.85
C LYS A 126 31.29 17.71 9.55
N THR A 127 30.68 16.53 9.44
CA THR A 127 31.15 15.30 10.10
C THR A 127 31.98 14.42 9.18
N GLY A 128 31.85 14.63 7.86
CA GLY A 128 32.45 13.79 6.81
C GLY A 128 31.71 12.46 6.64
N GLU A 129 30.45 12.37 7.09
CA GLU A 129 29.69 11.11 7.09
C GLU A 129 28.73 11.02 5.91
N VAL A 130 28.58 9.82 5.35
CA VAL A 130 27.44 9.48 4.49
C VAL A 130 26.34 8.90 5.37
N ILE A 131 25.16 9.50 5.31
CA ILE A 131 23.96 9.07 6.02
C ILE A 131 23.04 8.38 5.03
N LEU A 132 22.96 7.06 5.10
CA LEU A 132 22.04 6.22 4.34
C LEU A 132 20.81 5.91 5.20
N LYS A 133 19.63 6.31 4.74
CA LYS A 133 18.34 5.96 5.35
C LYS A 133 17.72 4.81 4.57
N VAL A 134 17.38 3.73 5.24
CA VAL A 134 16.69 2.57 4.64
C VAL A 134 15.45 2.23 5.45
N ALA A 135 14.28 2.31 4.81
CA ALA A 135 13.00 1.93 5.39
C ALA A 135 12.56 0.59 4.80
N ASN A 136 12.22 -0.38 5.64
CA ASN A 136 11.58 -1.62 5.25
C ASN A 136 10.15 -1.65 5.80
N THR A 137 9.17 -1.47 4.92
CA THR A 137 7.73 -1.53 5.24
C THR A 137 7.18 -2.95 5.16
N GLY A 138 8.00 -3.91 4.72
CA GLY A 138 7.65 -5.31 4.56
C GLY A 138 7.66 -6.07 5.89
N LYS A 139 7.00 -7.23 5.84
CA LYS A 139 6.92 -8.20 6.94
C LYS A 139 8.13 -9.12 7.06
N GLU A 140 9.00 -9.10 6.05
CA GLU A 140 10.21 -9.92 5.99
C GLU A 140 11.45 -9.03 6.16
N ALA A 141 12.43 -9.52 6.91
CA ALA A 141 13.75 -8.91 6.94
C ALA A 141 14.46 -9.11 5.60
N THR A 142 15.34 -8.18 5.26
CA THR A 142 16.22 -8.31 4.10
C THR A 142 17.65 -7.93 4.45
N THR A 143 18.56 -8.10 3.50
CA THR A 143 19.95 -7.65 3.58
C THR A 143 20.19 -6.54 2.57
N ALA A 144 20.81 -5.45 3.02
CA ALA A 144 21.31 -4.39 2.15
C ALA A 144 22.81 -4.55 1.93
N ASP A 145 23.24 -4.48 0.67
CA ASP A 145 24.64 -4.34 0.25
C ASP A 145 24.83 -2.91 -0.28
N ALA A 146 25.45 -2.06 0.55
CA ALA A 146 25.71 -0.66 0.21
C ALA A 146 27.13 -0.51 -0.34
N ASP A 147 27.24 -0.14 -1.62
CA ASP A 147 28.49 0.24 -2.27
C ASP A 147 28.56 1.77 -2.41
N VAL A 148 29.38 2.41 -1.57
CA VAL A 148 29.57 3.86 -1.57
C VAL A 148 30.84 4.20 -2.33
N LYS A 149 30.69 4.44 -3.63
CA LYS A 149 31.80 4.76 -4.53
C LYS A 149 32.63 5.95 -4.00
N ASN A 150 33.95 5.85 -4.16
CA ASN A 150 34.93 6.86 -3.78
C ASN A 150 35.02 7.14 -2.27
N MET A 151 34.52 6.23 -1.43
CA MET A 151 34.66 6.27 0.02
C MET A 151 35.52 5.10 0.49
N ASN A 152 36.40 5.34 1.45
CA ASN A 152 37.07 4.27 2.19
C ASN A 152 36.63 4.35 3.65
N MET A 153 35.60 3.56 3.97
CA MET A 153 34.96 3.58 5.28
C MET A 153 35.93 3.06 6.35
N THR A 154 36.10 3.87 7.38
CA THR A 154 36.84 3.60 8.60
C THR A 154 35.92 3.16 9.74
N SER A 155 34.65 3.58 9.71
CA SER A 155 33.64 3.19 10.69
C SER A 155 32.24 3.26 10.09
N ALA A 156 31.32 2.45 10.62
CA ALA A 156 29.91 2.52 10.30
C ALA A 156 29.08 2.13 11.52
N ARG A 157 27.94 2.79 11.70
CA ARG A 157 26.93 2.42 12.70
C ARG A 157 25.53 2.57 12.15
N VAL A 158 24.58 1.86 12.73
CA VAL A 158 23.16 1.98 12.40
C VAL A 158 22.36 2.37 13.64
N ILE A 159 21.52 3.39 13.48
CA ILE A 159 20.47 3.74 14.42
C ILE A 159 19.17 3.17 13.85
N ARG A 160 18.53 2.27 14.58
CA ARG A 160 17.42 1.46 14.09
C ARG A 160 16.18 1.62 14.97
N LEU A 161 15.06 1.98 14.36
CA LEU A 161 13.73 1.80 14.94
C LEU A 161 13.11 0.60 14.24
N ALA A 162 12.75 -0.45 14.97
CA ALA A 162 12.17 -1.66 14.40
C ALA A 162 11.12 -2.25 15.34
N SER A 163 10.19 -3.02 14.77
CA SER A 163 9.15 -3.71 15.53
C SER A 163 8.82 -5.06 14.89
N ALA A 164 8.35 -6.02 15.69
CA ALA A 164 7.84 -7.29 15.19
C ALA A 164 6.57 -7.12 14.33
N LYS A 165 5.82 -6.03 14.53
CA LYS A 165 4.62 -5.69 13.75
C LYS A 165 4.58 -4.21 13.42
N GLY A 166 4.17 -3.88 12.20
CA GLY A 166 3.99 -2.49 11.74
C GLY A 166 2.89 -1.71 12.47
N THR A 167 2.07 -2.38 13.29
CA THR A 167 0.98 -1.79 14.07
C THR A 167 1.29 -1.65 15.56
N ASN A 168 2.48 -2.07 16.03
CA ASN A 168 2.81 -1.86 17.44
C ASN A 168 2.96 -0.36 17.71
N GLU A 169 2.66 0.04 18.93
CA GLU A 169 2.79 1.41 19.43
C GLU A 169 3.35 1.42 20.86
N ASN A 170 3.77 2.59 21.32
CA ASN A 170 4.06 2.83 22.74
C ASN A 170 2.80 3.36 23.40
N ASP A 171 2.49 2.92 24.61
CA ASP A 171 1.34 3.41 25.38
C ASP A 171 1.75 3.90 26.79
N LEU A 172 0.78 4.31 27.61
CA LEU A 172 1.06 4.82 28.96
C LEU A 172 1.62 3.76 29.91
N THR A 173 1.38 2.48 29.63
CA THR A 173 1.84 1.34 30.43
C THR A 173 3.16 0.76 29.94
N ASP A 174 3.45 0.86 28.64
CA ASP A 174 4.73 0.51 28.01
C ASP A 174 5.20 1.63 27.06
N PRO A 175 5.73 2.74 27.60
CA PRO A 175 6.09 3.93 26.81
C PRO A 175 7.36 3.74 25.97
N THR A 176 8.08 2.64 26.17
CA THR A 176 9.37 2.35 25.52
C THR A 176 9.37 1.03 24.74
N HIS A 177 8.18 0.53 24.39
CA HIS A 177 8.01 -0.71 23.63
C HIS A 177 8.82 -0.70 22.31
N ILE A 178 8.80 0.45 21.62
CA ILE A 178 9.48 0.73 20.37
C ILE A 178 10.31 1.99 20.54
N VAL A 179 11.63 1.81 20.63
CA VAL A 179 12.59 2.91 20.71
C VAL A 179 13.78 2.63 19.79
N PRO A 180 14.47 3.68 19.29
CA PRO A 180 15.66 3.48 18.50
C PRO A 180 16.78 2.78 19.29
N THR A 181 17.45 1.83 18.66
CA THR A 181 18.65 1.16 19.17
C THR A 181 19.84 1.44 18.26
N GLU A 182 21.06 1.48 18.81
CA GLU A 182 22.28 1.65 18.02
C GLU A 182 23.11 0.35 17.97
N GLU A 183 23.74 0.10 16.83
CA GLU A 183 24.62 -1.04 16.59
C GLU A 183 25.81 -0.58 15.71
N GLU A 184 27.02 -0.95 16.11
CA GLU A 184 28.22 -0.76 15.29
C GLU A 184 28.27 -1.80 14.17
N LEU A 185 28.65 -1.38 12.97
CA LEU A 185 28.75 -2.23 11.81
C LEU A 185 30.21 -2.34 11.35
N SER A 186 30.52 -3.42 10.64
CA SER A 186 31.87 -3.69 10.13
C SER A 186 31.93 -3.43 8.63
N PRO A 187 32.37 -2.24 8.18
CA PRO A 187 32.55 -1.97 6.75
C PRO A 187 33.80 -2.65 6.19
N GLU A 188 33.78 -2.93 4.88
CA GLU A 188 34.93 -3.40 4.12
C GLU A 188 35.22 -2.44 2.96
N LYS A 189 36.21 -1.55 3.15
CA LYS A 189 36.57 -0.50 2.18
C LYS A 189 35.37 0.40 1.84
N ASN A 190 34.83 0.28 0.63
CA ASN A 190 33.69 1.05 0.14
C ASN A 190 32.35 0.30 0.29
N LYS A 191 32.36 -0.89 0.90
CA LYS A 191 31.19 -1.73 1.04
C LYS A 191 30.74 -1.88 2.48
N LEU A 192 29.43 -1.97 2.66
CA LEU A 192 28.81 -2.26 3.94
C LEU A 192 27.60 -3.16 3.72
N VAL A 193 27.62 -4.33 4.35
CA VAL A 193 26.51 -5.28 4.34
C VAL A 193 25.84 -5.26 5.70
N PHE A 194 24.52 -5.06 5.75
CA PHE A 194 23.78 -5.04 7.01
C PHE A 194 22.33 -5.52 6.83
N THR A 195 21.75 -6.04 7.91
CA THR A 195 20.36 -6.47 7.94
C THR A 195 19.43 -5.26 8.06
N VAL A 196 18.33 -5.31 7.30
CA VAL A 196 17.21 -4.37 7.34
C VAL A 196 15.98 -5.17 7.81
N PRO A 197 15.69 -5.19 9.13
CA PRO A 197 14.58 -5.98 9.67
C PRO A 197 13.23 -5.59 9.08
N ALA A 198 12.23 -6.48 9.23
CA ALA A 198 10.84 -6.13 8.94
C ALA A 198 10.41 -4.87 9.73
N TYR A 199 9.47 -4.11 9.18
CA TYR A 199 8.88 -2.92 9.83
C TYR A 199 9.92 -2.01 10.51
N SER A 200 10.94 -1.59 9.76
CA SER A 200 12.07 -0.86 10.31
C SER A 200 12.44 0.41 9.56
N LEU A 201 12.98 1.37 10.31
CA LEU A 201 13.73 2.51 9.80
C LEU A 201 15.18 2.38 10.29
N ASN A 202 16.12 2.42 9.36
CA ASN A 202 17.54 2.25 9.61
C ASN A 202 18.27 3.51 9.13
N ILE A 203 18.95 4.21 10.04
CA ILE A 203 19.80 5.36 9.73
C ILE A 203 21.24 4.88 9.89
N VAL A 204 21.86 4.57 8.77
CA VAL A 204 23.24 4.11 8.71
C VAL A 204 24.14 5.33 8.50
N ARG A 205 25.10 5.51 9.40
CA ARG A 205 26.12 6.56 9.31
C ARG A 205 27.44 5.88 9.00
N MET A 206 28.09 6.29 7.92
CA MET A 206 29.37 5.76 7.44
C MET A 206 30.39 6.89 7.41
N LYS A 207 31.63 6.61 7.82
CA LYS A 207 32.74 7.58 7.80
C LYS A 207 33.99 6.98 7.19
#